data_AF-B2T4H3-F1
#
_entry.id   AF-B2T4H3-F1
#
_cell.length_a   1.000
_cell.length_b   1.000
_cell.length_c   1.000
_cell.angle_alpha   90.00
_cell.angle_beta   90.00
_cell.angle_gamma   90.00
#
_symmetry.space_group_name_H-M   'P 1'
#
loop_
_entity.id
_entity.type
_entity.pdbx_description
1 polymer ?
#
loop_
_entity_poly.entity_id
_entity_poly.type
_entity_poly.pdbx_seq_one_letter_code
_entity_poly.pdbx_strand_id
1 'polypeptide(L)' 'MTTSQSSHTPTVPVLHVFEQAGGWHWGITVPRAKGSGFKLIAFSETTFAVEDAARRDGSQALESLADNAARDRITTDVA' A
#
# COMPACT_ATOMS: atom_id res chain seq x y z
N MET A 1 -23.00 -18.24 22.62
CA MET A 1 -22.96 -17.24 21.54
C MET A 1 -21.58 -16.63 21.53
N THR A 2 -20.79 -16.87 20.47
CA THR A 2 -19.52 -16.15 20.26
C THR A 2 -19.76 -15.21 19.10
N THR A 3 -19.92 -13.92 19.39
CA THR A 3 -19.89 -12.89 18.36
C THR A 3 -18.46 -12.77 17.87
N SER A 4 -18.19 -13.33 16.69
CA SER A 4 -16.97 -13.05 15.94
C SER A 4 -16.98 -11.59 15.53
N GLN A 5 -16.49 -10.72 16.42
CA GLN A 5 -16.11 -9.37 16.02
C GLN A 5 -14.91 -9.54 15.10
N SER A 6 -15.16 -9.48 13.80
CA SER A 6 -14.14 -9.29 12.79
C SER A 6 -13.48 -7.94 13.06
N SER A 7 -12.44 -7.97 13.88
CA SER A 7 -11.44 -6.92 14.02
C SER A 7 -10.80 -6.74 12.64
N HIS A 8 -11.40 -5.89 11.83
CA HIS A 8 -10.78 -5.40 10.61
C HIS A 8 -9.60 -4.54 11.04
N THR A 9 -8.46 -5.19 11.30
CA THR A 9 -7.21 -4.46 11.53
C THR A 9 -7.01 -3.58 10.31
N PRO A 10 -6.99 -2.24 10.45
CA PRO A 10 -6.85 -1.35 9.32
C PRO A 10 -5.55 -1.72 8.59
N THR A 11 -5.70 -2.08 7.33
CA THR A 11 -4.63 -2.57 6.49
C THR A 11 -3.88 -1.36 5.94
N VAL A 12 -3.17 -0.65 6.83
CA VAL A 12 -2.49 0.60 6.49
C VAL A 12 -1.37 0.28 5.50
N PRO A 13 -1.39 0.84 4.28
CA PRO A 13 -0.32 0.63 3.33
C PRO A 13 0.95 1.39 3.75
N VAL A 14 2.10 0.77 3.50
CA VAL A 14 3.42 1.30 3.87
C VAL A 14 4.30 1.37 2.63
N LEU A 15 4.85 2.55 2.36
CA LEU A 15 5.83 2.80 1.31
C LEU A 15 7.24 2.41 1.78
N HIS A 16 7.93 1.63 0.96
CA HIS A 16 9.34 1.28 1.09
C HIS A 16 10.10 1.85 -0.10
N VAL A 17 11.25 2.49 0.15
CA VAL A 17 12.16 2.99 -0.89
C VAL A 17 13.50 2.30 -0.71
N PHE A 18 14.06 1.75 -1.78
CA PHE A 18 15.27 0.94 -1.74
C PHE A 18 16.06 1.03 -3.04
N GLU A 19 17.36 0.76 -2.98
CA GLU A 19 18.22 0.68 -4.16
C GLU A 19 18.27 -0.77 -4.68
N GLN A 20 18.11 -0.96 -5.98
CA GLN A 20 18.23 -2.24 -6.67
C GLN A 20 18.91 -2.03 -8.03
N ALA A 21 19.90 -2.89 -8.35
CA ALA A 21 20.60 -2.89 -9.63
C ALA A 21 21.19 -1.53 -10.06
N GLY A 22 21.62 -0.71 -9.09
CA GLY A 22 22.25 0.59 -9.35
C GLY A 22 21.27 1.75 -9.55
N GLY A 23 20.00 1.58 -9.17
CA GLY A 23 19.12 2.73 -9.02
C GLY A 23 17.98 2.50 -8.05
N TRP A 24 17.18 3.54 -7.86
CA TRP A 24 16.20 3.61 -6.79
C TRP A 24 14.84 3.09 -7.24
N HIS A 25 14.19 2.34 -6.36
CA HIS A 25 12.87 1.76 -6.54
C HIS A 25 12.02 2.01 -5.31
N TRP A 26 10.72 1.80 -5.46
CA TRP A 26 9.81 1.76 -4.33
C TRP A 26 8.82 0.61 -4.43
N GLY A 27 8.28 0.20 -3.29
CA GLY A 27 7.23 -0.80 -3.15
C GLY A 27 6.28 -0.45 -2.01
N ILE A 28 4.97 -0.63 -2.21
CA ILE A 28 3.94 -0.40 -1.20
C ILE A 28 3.39 -1.73 -0.73
N THR A 29 3.37 -1.93 0.58
CA THR A 29 2.93 -3.19 1.20
C THR A 29 1.80 -2.97 2.19
N VAL A 30 1.00 -4.02 2.42
CA VAL A 30 -0.02 -4.07 3.47
C VAL A 30 0.11 -5.36 4.29
N PRO A 31 -0.21 -5.36 5.60
CA PRO A 31 -0.37 -6.60 6.35
C PRO A 31 -1.35 -7.56 5.67
N ARG A 32 -1.05 -8.87 5.65
CA ARG A 32 -2.02 -9.85 5.14
C ARG A 32 -3.18 -9.99 6.12
N ALA A 33 -4.41 -10.05 5.59
CA ALA A 33 -5.63 -10.20 6.40
C ALA A 33 -5.69 -11.55 7.15
N LYS A 34 -5.00 -12.58 6.65
CA LYS A 34 -4.85 -13.89 7.29
C LYS A 34 -3.39 -14.33 7.20
N GLY A 35 -2.89 -14.93 8.27
CA GLY A 35 -1.49 -15.36 8.38
C GLY A 35 -0.55 -14.22 8.77
N SER A 36 0.76 -14.49 8.68
CA SER A 36 1.81 -13.52 8.97
C SER A 36 2.39 -12.89 7.70
N GLY A 37 3.08 -11.76 7.87
CA GLY A 37 3.80 -11.08 6.80
C GLY A 37 2.96 -10.07 6.02
N PHE A 38 3.56 -9.60 4.94
CA PHE A 38 3.05 -8.48 4.15
C PHE A 38 2.78 -8.90 2.70
N LYS A 39 1.86 -8.20 2.05
CA LYS A 39 1.58 -8.32 0.62
C LYS A 39 2.04 -7.02 -0.07
N LEU A 40 2.81 -7.15 -1.14
CA LEU A 40 3.10 -6.05 -2.06
C LEU A 40 1.85 -5.75 -2.90
N ILE A 41 1.43 -4.49 -2.94
CA ILE A 41 0.21 -4.06 -3.62
C ILE A 41 0.47 -3.03 -4.72
N ALA A 42 1.62 -2.37 -4.71
CA ALA A 42 2.11 -1.52 -5.80
C ALA A 42 3.64 -1.44 -5.73
N PHE A 43 4.28 -1.13 -6.85
CA PHE A 43 5.73 -0.95 -6.93
C PHE A 43 6.10 -0.09 -8.14
N SER A 44 7.32 0.44 -8.16
CA SER A 44 7.84 1.16 -9.32
C SER A 44 8.30 0.20 -10.41
N GLU A 45 7.70 0.31 -11.61
CA GLU A 45 8.13 -0.46 -12.79
C GLU A 45 9.45 0.06 -13.35
N THR A 46 9.73 1.35 -13.14
CA THR A 46 10.96 2.02 -13.58
C THR A 46 11.87 2.32 -12.40
N THR A 47 13.16 2.42 -12.71
CA THR A 47 14.21 2.85 -11.78
C THR A 47 14.36 4.37 -11.79
N PHE A 48 14.63 4.96 -10.63
CA PHE A 48 14.92 6.39 -10.47
C PHE A 48 16.41 6.61 -10.22
N ALA A 49 16.92 7.76 -10.67
CA ALA A 49 18.32 8.13 -10.48
C ALA A 49 18.69 8.44 -9.03
N VAL A 50 17.73 8.91 -8.22
CA VAL A 50 17.94 9.33 -6.82
C VAL A 50 16.78 8.90 -5.93
N GLU A 51 17.08 8.65 -4.65
CA GLU A 51 16.12 8.21 -3.63
C GLU A 51 14.91 9.15 -3.51
N ASP A 52 15.15 10.45 -3.52
CA ASP A 52 14.12 11.47 -3.35
C ASP A 52 13.07 11.44 -4.48
N ALA A 53 13.49 11.16 -5.72
CA ALA A 53 12.58 10.99 -6.85
C ALA A 53 11.70 9.74 -6.66
N ALA A 54 12.30 8.61 -6.26
CA ALA A 54 11.56 7.40 -5.96
C ALA A 54 10.58 7.59 -4.79
N ARG A 55 10.99 8.33 -3.75
CA ARG A 55 10.14 8.62 -2.58
C ARG A 55 8.95 9.48 -2.96
N ARG A 56 9.14 10.51 -3.79
CA ARG A 56 8.04 11.39 -4.23
C ARG A 56 7.03 10.61 -5.07
N ASP A 57 7.51 9.85 -6.05
CA ASP A 57 6.66 9.01 -6.90
C ASP A 57 5.88 7.98 -6.08
N GLY A 58 6.56 7.27 -5.18
CA GLY A 58 5.93 6.31 -4.28
C GLY A 58 4.94 6.94 -3.29
N SER A 59 5.18 8.18 -2.85
CA SER A 59 4.24 8.91 -1.98
C SER A 59 2.96 9.25 -2.74
N GLN A 60 3.07 9.72 -3.98
CA GLN A 60 1.91 10.00 -4.83
C GLN A 60 1.09 8.74 -5.11
N ALA A 61 1.75 7.61 -5.35
CA ALA A 61 1.10 6.32 -5.51
C ALA A 61 0.37 5.90 -4.21
N LEU A 62 0.98 6.11 -3.05
CA LEU A 62 0.39 5.81 -1.74
C LEU A 62 -0.86 6.66 -1.45
N GLU A 63 -0.80 7.96 -1.72
CA GLU A 63 -1.93 8.87 -1.58
C GLU A 63 -3.09 8.46 -2.50
N SER A 64 -2.78 8.15 -3.76
CA SER A 64 -3.78 7.69 -4.73
C SER A 64 -4.46 6.38 -4.29
N LEU A 65 -3.73 5.46 -3.64
CA LEU A 65 -4.32 4.24 -3.08
C LEU A 65 -5.30 4.56 -1.94
N ALA A 66 -4.97 5.51 -1.08
CA ALA A 66 -5.85 5.94 0.01
C ALA A 66 -7.15 6.57 -0.53
N ASP A 67 -7.07 7.40 -1.57
CA ASP A 67 -8.23 8.00 -2.21
C ASP A 67 -9.14 6.96 -2.87
N ASN A 68 -8.56 5.97 -3.55
CA ASN A 68 -9.34 4.89 -4.16
C ASN A 68 -10.01 4.00 -3.10
N ALA A 69 -9.32 3.68 -2.01
CA ALA A 69 -9.90 2.94 -0.90
C ALA A 69 -11.05 3.72 -0.21
N ALA A 70 -10.94 5.04 -0.11
CA ALA A 70 -12.01 5.89 0.41
C ALA A 70 -13.25 5.89 -0.52
N ARG A 71 -13.03 5.93 -1.84
CA ARG A 71 -14.11 5.85 -2.84
C ARG A 71 -14.84 4.51 -2.84
N ASP A 72 -14.11 3.40 -2.72
CA ASP A 72 -14.69 2.06 -2.65
C ASP A 72 -15.66 1.92 -1.46
N ARG A 73 -15.27 2.44 -0.28
CA ARG A 73 -16.13 2.41 0.92
C ARG A 73 -17.45 3.17 0.78
N ILE A 74 -17.51 4.21 -0.05
CA ILE A 74 -18.73 5.00 -0.27
C ILE A 74 -19.71 4.23 -1.17
N THR A 75 -19.22 3.36 -2.05
CA THR A 75 -20.08 2.54 -2.94
C THR A 75 -20.71 1.35 -2.21
N THR A 76 -20.08 0.84 -1.15
CA THR A 76 -20.51 -0.38 -0.46
C THR A 76 -21.55 -0.13 0.65
N ASP A 77 -21.93 1.12 0.92
CA ASP A 77 -22.90 1.52 1.96
C ASP A 77 -24.34 1.73 1.43
N VAL A 78 -24.65 1.23 0.22
CA VAL A 78 -25.99 1.28 -0.38
C VAL A 78 -26.50 -0.12 -0.73
N ALA A 79 -26.90 -0.90 0.28
CA ALA A 79 -27.71 -2.11 0.10
C ALA A 79 -28.58 -2.40 1.33
#